data_AF-A0A3C1PZA1-F1
#
_entry.id   AF-A0A3C1PZA1-F1
#
_cell.length_a   1.000
_cell.length_b   1.000
_cell.length_c   1.000
_cell.angle_alpha   90.00
_cell.angle_beta   90.00
_cell.angle_gamma   90.00
#
_symmetry.space_group_name_H-M   'P 1'
#
loop_
_entity.id
_entity.type
_entity.pdbx_description
1 polymer ?
#
loop_
_entity_poly.entity_id
_entity_poly.type
_entity_poly.pdbx_seq_one_letter_code
_entity_poly.pdbx_strand_id
1 'polypeptide(L)'
;FLHGNLIHFILNMSALWYLGRRVEILARWPHLAAAFFLSIIGAGWATVSWLPNQTSVGVSGVVCGLLGFLLVFETLHRSLLPRSARRRLAGILVSLIVIGTLGFKFVDNAAHLGGLVTGAIYAFVVFPRSLSPHRPMILKRDLAIGVVGIFLIGASAIGAILMMVIRVL
;
A
#
# COMPACT_ATOMS: atom_id res chain seq x y z
N PHE A 1 -23.53 6.17 -0.52
CA PHE A 1 -22.67 7.36 -0.79
C PHE A 1 -21.23 6.93 -1.04
N LEU A 2 -20.98 6.22 -2.15
CA LEU A 2 -19.64 5.96 -2.69
C LEU A 2 -19.24 7.18 -3.52
N HIS A 3 -18.91 8.30 -2.87
CA HIS A 3 -18.37 9.47 -3.57
C HIS A 3 -16.88 9.26 -3.83
N GLY A 4 -16.54 8.23 -4.61
CA GLY A 4 -15.29 8.18 -5.35
C GLY A 4 -15.61 8.61 -6.76
N ASN A 5 -15.48 9.91 -7.06
CA ASN A 5 -15.58 10.41 -8.43
C ASN A 5 -14.69 9.52 -9.34
N LEU A 6 -15.09 9.27 -10.59
CA LEU A 6 -14.32 8.50 -11.59
C LEU A 6 -12.83 8.88 -11.58
N ILE A 7 -12.53 10.16 -11.38
CA ILE A 7 -11.17 10.69 -11.18
C ILE A 7 -10.45 10.02 -10.00
N HIS A 8 -11.05 9.95 -8.82
CA HIS A 8 -10.47 9.29 -7.64
C HIS A 8 -10.18 7.80 -7.90
N PHE A 9 -11.08 7.10 -8.62
CA PHE A 9 -10.85 5.71 -8.99
C PHE A 9 -9.65 5.57 -9.94
N ILE A 10 -9.61 6.37 -11.02
CA ILE A 10 -8.52 6.36 -12.00
C ILE A 10 -7.18 6.70 -11.32
N LEU A 11 -7.15 7.69 -10.43
CA LEU A 11 -5.96 8.06 -9.68
C LEU A 11 -5.47 6.91 -8.78
N ASN A 12 -6.37 6.23 -8.08
CA ASN A 12 -6.01 5.07 -7.26
C ASN A 12 -5.47 3.92 -8.11
N MET A 13 -6.12 3.59 -9.23
CA MET A 13 -5.66 2.52 -10.11
C MET A 13 -4.32 2.85 -10.76
N SER A 14 -4.13 4.12 -11.16
CA SER A 14 -2.86 4.61 -11.71
C SER A 14 -1.74 4.56 -10.68
N ALA A 15 -2.01 4.97 -9.44
CA ALA A 15 -1.06 4.93 -8.34
C ALA A 15 -0.72 3.48 -7.94
N LEU A 16 -1.73 2.60 -7.87
CA LEU A 16 -1.55 1.19 -7.58
C LEU A 16 -0.70 0.50 -8.65
N TRP A 17 -0.99 0.75 -9.93
CA TRP A 17 -0.20 0.21 -11.03
C TRP A 17 1.25 0.69 -10.95
N TYR A 18 1.46 2.00 -10.75
CA TYR A 18 2.79 2.58 -10.69
C TYR A 18 3.62 2.08 -9.49
N LEU A 19 3.07 2.17 -8.28
CA LEU A 19 3.77 1.77 -7.05
C LEU A 19 3.89 0.25 -6.97
N GLY A 20 2.83 -0.48 -7.30
CA GLY A 20 2.83 -1.94 -7.29
C GLY A 20 3.87 -2.52 -8.24
N ARG A 21 3.92 -2.04 -9.49
CA ARG A 21 4.95 -2.46 -10.45
C ARG A 21 6.36 -2.11 -9.98
N ARG A 22 6.53 -0.97 -9.31
CA ARG A 22 7.83 -0.57 -8.74
C ARG A 22 8.26 -1.49 -7.59
N VAL A 23 7.34 -1.88 -6.70
CA VAL A 23 7.60 -2.90 -5.67
C VAL A 23 7.95 -4.24 -6.32
N GLU A 24 7.22 -4.68 -7.34
CA GLU A 24 7.50 -5.94 -8.02
C GLU A 24 8.88 -5.95 -8.71
N ILE A 25 9.26 -4.87 -9.38
CA ILE A 25 10.56 -4.78 -10.04
C ILE A 25 11.70 -4.82 -9.00
N LEU A 26 11.56 -4.06 -7.91
CA LEU A 26 12.63 -3.84 -6.94
C LEU A 26 12.70 -4.89 -5.83
N ALA A 27 11.56 -5.31 -5.30
CA ALA A 27 11.45 -6.22 -4.17
C ALA A 27 10.84 -7.58 -4.55
N ARG A 28 10.23 -7.71 -5.73
CA ARG A 28 9.57 -8.92 -6.26
C ARG A 28 8.17 -9.16 -5.69
N TRP A 29 7.42 -9.99 -6.40
CA TRP A 29 5.99 -10.21 -6.17
C TRP A 29 5.60 -10.67 -4.75
N PRO A 30 6.37 -11.49 -4.00
CA PRO A 30 5.90 -11.94 -2.69
C PRO A 30 5.77 -10.77 -1.71
N HIS A 31 6.70 -9.80 -1.82
CA HIS A 31 6.67 -8.61 -1.00
C HIS A 31 5.61 -7.60 -1.46
N LEU A 32 5.25 -7.59 -2.75
CA LEU A 32 4.07 -6.86 -3.22
C LEU A 32 2.80 -7.41 -2.56
N ALA A 33 2.58 -8.72 -2.62
CA ALA A 33 1.40 -9.36 -2.03
C ALA A 33 1.33 -9.12 -0.50
N ALA A 34 2.44 -9.29 0.19
CA ALA A 34 2.52 -9.08 1.64
C ALA A 34 2.29 -7.62 2.03
N ALA A 35 2.98 -6.68 1.38
CA ALA A 35 2.79 -5.24 1.63
C ALA A 35 1.35 -4.82 1.33
N PHE A 36 0.76 -5.33 0.24
CA PHE A 36 -0.63 -5.08 -0.10
C PHE A 36 -1.56 -5.55 1.02
N PHE A 37 -1.47 -6.82 1.40
CA PHE A 37 -2.34 -7.41 2.42
C PHE A 37 -2.20 -6.74 3.79
N LEU A 38 -0.97 -6.54 4.26
CA LEU A 38 -0.71 -5.85 5.52
C LEU A 38 -1.25 -4.43 5.51
N SER A 39 -1.18 -3.73 4.37
CA SER A 39 -1.71 -2.38 4.25
C SER A 39 -3.25 -2.35 4.29
N ILE A 40 -3.94 -3.40 3.84
CA ILE A 40 -5.40 -3.54 4.06
C ILE A 40 -5.68 -3.53 5.57
N ILE A 41 -4.95 -4.35 6.33
CA ILE A 41 -5.13 -4.48 7.78
C ILE A 41 -4.80 -3.16 8.47
N GLY A 42 -3.62 -2.60 8.21
CA GLY A 42 -3.15 -1.38 8.87
C GLY A 42 -4.02 -0.16 8.59
N ALA A 43 -4.45 0.01 7.34
CA ALA A 43 -5.36 1.09 6.97
C ALA A 43 -6.73 0.91 7.63
N GLY A 44 -7.32 -0.29 7.52
CA GLY A 44 -8.63 -0.59 8.09
C GLY A 44 -8.64 -0.44 9.62
N TRP A 45 -7.61 -0.94 10.28
CA TRP A 45 -7.46 -0.80 11.74
C TRP A 45 -7.34 0.66 12.17
N ALA A 46 -6.56 1.47 11.46
CA ALA A 46 -6.41 2.89 11.76
C ALA A 46 -7.74 3.65 11.62
N THR A 47 -8.50 3.41 10.55
CA THR A 47 -9.82 4.05 10.39
C THR A 47 -10.79 3.61 11.48
N VAL A 48 -10.92 2.31 11.75
CA VAL A 48 -11.84 1.81 12.78
C VAL A 48 -11.49 2.36 14.16
N SER A 49 -10.20 2.51 14.45
CA SER A 49 -9.73 2.97 15.76
C SER A 49 -9.85 4.49 15.93
N TRP A 50 -9.58 5.29 14.90
CA TRP A 50 -9.50 6.75 15.01
C TRP A 50 -10.73 7.47 14.48
N LEU A 51 -11.51 6.84 13.60
CA LEU A 51 -12.70 7.39 12.96
C LEU A 51 -13.86 6.38 13.05
N PRO A 52 -14.32 6.01 14.27
CA PRO A 52 -15.27 4.90 14.47
C PRO A 52 -16.63 5.11 13.78
N ASN A 53 -16.99 6.36 13.48
CA ASN A 53 -18.22 6.73 12.79
C ASN A 53 -18.05 6.89 11.27
N GLN A 54 -16.85 6.63 10.74
CA GLN A 54 -16.58 6.68 9.31
C GLN A 54 -16.31 5.28 8.77
N THR A 55 -16.92 4.98 7.64
CA THR A 55 -16.56 3.79 6.87
C THR A 55 -15.31 4.10 6.04
N SER A 56 -14.23 3.35 6.23
CA SER A 56 -13.10 3.40 5.32
C SER A 56 -13.52 2.88 3.96
N VAL A 57 -13.38 3.70 2.92
CA VAL A 57 -13.72 3.31 1.56
C VAL A 57 -12.48 3.41 0.68
N GLY A 58 -11.95 2.26 0.31
CA GLY A 58 -11.16 2.10 -0.92
C GLY A 58 -9.69 1.73 -0.76
N VAL A 59 -9.09 1.51 -1.93
CA VAL A 59 -7.72 1.00 -2.13
C VAL A 59 -6.64 2.04 -1.74
N SER A 60 -7.02 3.28 -1.45
CA SER A 60 -6.07 4.37 -1.18
C SER A 60 -5.17 4.15 0.04
N GLY A 61 -5.66 3.48 1.09
CA GLY A 61 -4.82 3.05 2.21
C GLY A 61 -3.74 2.05 1.79
N VAL A 62 -4.07 1.13 0.88
CA VAL A 62 -3.11 0.17 0.30
C VAL A 62 -2.07 0.90 -0.56
N VAL A 63 -2.50 1.87 -1.38
CA VAL A 63 -1.60 2.74 -2.16
C VAL A 63 -0.61 3.47 -1.23
N CYS A 64 -1.09 4.01 -0.11
CA CYS A 64 -0.24 4.64 0.89
C CYS A 64 0.76 3.65 1.50
N GLY A 65 0.33 2.42 1.77
CA GLY A 65 1.24 1.39 2.26
C GLY A 65 2.32 0.97 1.27
N LEU A 66 1.99 0.85 -0.02
CA LEU A 66 3.02 0.63 -1.05
C LEU A 66 3.99 1.82 -1.17
N LEU A 67 3.50 3.05 -1.00
CA LEU A 67 4.35 4.23 -0.92
C LEU A 67 5.28 4.17 0.30
N GLY A 68 4.75 3.84 1.49
CA GLY A 68 5.53 3.71 2.73
C GLY A 68 6.59 2.63 2.63
N PHE A 69 6.23 1.49 2.06
CA PHE A 69 7.15 0.41 1.73
C PHE A 69 8.30 0.91 0.86
N LEU A 70 8.01 1.59 -0.25
CA LEU A 70 9.02 2.07 -1.17
C LEU A 70 9.90 3.16 -0.54
N LEU A 71 9.32 4.06 0.28
CA LEU A 71 10.08 5.12 0.95
C LEU A 71 11.17 4.52 1.83
N VAL A 72 10.84 3.48 2.61
CA VAL A 72 11.83 2.78 3.43
C VAL A 72 12.76 1.93 2.56
N PHE A 73 12.22 1.07 1.71
CA PHE A 73 13.01 0.14 0.89
C PHE A 73 14.09 0.87 0.05
N GLU A 74 13.73 1.98 -0.61
CA GLU A 74 14.65 2.74 -1.45
C GLU A 74 15.71 3.51 -0.64
N THR A 75 15.45 3.81 0.62
CA THR A 75 16.48 4.36 1.53
C THR A 75 17.47 3.29 1.99
N LEU A 76 16.98 2.07 2.23
CA LEU A 76 17.80 0.92 2.62
C LEU A 76 18.66 0.38 1.46
N HIS A 77 18.20 0.56 0.21
CA HIS A 77 18.85 0.06 -1.02
C HIS A 77 19.17 1.18 -2.02
N ARG A 78 19.79 2.25 -1.53
CA ARG A 78 20.06 3.48 -2.32
C ARG A 78 20.89 3.27 -3.60
N SER A 79 21.59 2.15 -3.73
CA SER A 79 22.41 1.75 -4.87
C SER A 79 21.59 1.21 -6.06
N LEU A 80 20.35 0.76 -5.82
CA LEU A 80 19.48 0.22 -6.88
C LEU A 80 18.89 1.29 -7.78
N LEU A 81 18.91 2.55 -7.35
CA LEU A 81 18.14 3.63 -7.96
C LEU A 81 18.90 4.95 -8.00
N PRO A 82 18.77 5.71 -9.10
CA PRO A 82 19.29 7.07 -9.17
C PRO A 82 18.56 7.99 -8.18
N ARG A 83 19.21 9.09 -7.78
CA ARG A 83 18.63 10.11 -6.89
C ARG A 83 17.30 10.68 -7.41
N SER A 84 17.13 10.77 -8.73
CA SER A 84 15.88 11.25 -9.37
C SER A 84 14.68 10.37 -9.03
N ALA A 85 14.85 9.04 -9.02
CA ALA A 85 13.79 8.09 -8.72
C ALA A 85 13.27 8.26 -7.28
N ARG A 86 14.17 8.53 -6.32
CA ARG A 86 13.80 8.81 -4.92
C ARG A 86 13.12 10.17 -4.75
N ARG A 87 13.59 11.20 -5.46
CA ARG A 87 12.94 12.53 -5.47
C ARG A 87 11.51 12.45 -5.98
N ARG A 88 11.25 11.63 -7.01
CA ARG A 88 9.89 11.40 -7.50
C ARG A 88 8.99 10.78 -6.42
N LEU A 89 9.51 9.84 -5.64
CA LEU A 89 8.76 9.21 -4.55
C LEU A 89 8.46 10.20 -3.41
N ALA A 90 9.42 11.05 -3.06
CA ALA A 90 9.20 12.16 -2.13
C ALA A 90 8.15 13.15 -2.66
N GLY A 91 8.15 13.45 -3.96
CA GLY A 91 7.09 14.25 -4.60
C GLY A 91 5.70 13.63 -4.43
N ILE A 92 5.57 12.31 -4.60
CA ILE A 92 4.31 11.60 -4.36
C ILE A 92 3.87 11.71 -2.89
N LEU A 93 4.81 11.60 -1.94
CA LEU A 93 4.52 11.80 -0.52
C LEU A 93 4.04 13.23 -0.22
N VAL A 94 4.67 14.24 -0.81
CA VAL A 94 4.23 15.63 -0.68
C VAL A 94 2.82 15.80 -1.26
N SER A 95 2.54 15.25 -2.45
CA SER A 95 1.21 15.28 -3.04
C SER A 95 0.17 14.59 -2.16
N LEU A 96 0.49 13.46 -1.54
CA LEU A 96 -0.37 12.78 -0.57
C LEU A 96 -0.72 13.72 0.59
N ILE A 97 0.29 14.36 1.21
CA ILE A 97 0.09 15.27 2.34
C ILE A 97 -0.76 16.48 1.93
N VAL A 98 -0.48 17.09 0.78
CA VAL A 98 -1.26 18.24 0.28
C VAL A 98 -2.72 17.84 0.00
N ILE A 99 -2.96 16.71 -0.65
CA ILE A 99 -4.32 16.23 -0.93
C ILE A 99 -5.05 15.88 0.37
N GLY A 100 -4.38 15.20 1.31
CA GLY A 100 -4.97 14.81 2.59
C GLY A 100 -5.29 16.01 3.49
N THR A 101 -4.47 17.05 3.45
CA THR A 101 -4.71 18.30 4.21
C THR A 101 -5.82 19.15 3.60
N LEU A 102 -5.78 19.42 2.29
CA LEU A 102 -6.80 20.23 1.61
C LEU A 102 -8.15 19.50 1.53
N GLY A 103 -8.12 18.18 1.39
CA GLY A 103 -9.29 17.30 1.30
C GLY A 103 -9.72 16.67 2.62
N PHE A 104 -9.26 17.14 3.78
CA PHE A 104 -9.39 16.43 5.07
C PHE A 104 -10.82 16.01 5.47
N LYS A 105 -11.85 16.67 4.95
CA LYS A 105 -13.27 16.31 5.19
C LYS A 105 -13.76 15.13 4.34
N PHE A 106 -13.03 14.79 3.28
CA PHE A 106 -13.39 13.78 2.28
C PHE A 106 -12.32 12.68 2.15
N VAL A 107 -11.15 12.89 2.75
CA VAL A 107 -10.02 11.95 2.73
C VAL A 107 -9.93 11.24 4.06
N ASP A 108 -9.94 9.92 4.02
CA ASP A 108 -9.65 9.07 5.18
C ASP A 108 -8.14 9.10 5.48
N ASN A 109 -7.70 10.17 6.15
CA ASN A 109 -6.30 10.36 6.56
C ASN A 109 -5.85 9.30 7.57
N ALA A 110 -6.76 8.69 8.32
CA ALA A 110 -6.45 7.58 9.22
C ALA A 110 -6.02 6.34 8.42
N ALA A 111 -6.80 5.95 7.40
CA ALA A 111 -6.41 4.88 6.48
C ALA A 111 -5.07 5.16 5.77
N HIS A 112 -4.86 6.41 5.32
CA HIS A 112 -3.62 6.79 4.63
C HIS A 112 -2.41 6.64 5.55
N LEU A 113 -2.48 7.16 6.77
CA LEU A 113 -1.39 7.06 7.73
C LEU A 113 -1.16 5.61 8.18
N GLY A 114 -2.23 4.88 8.51
CA GLY A 114 -2.16 3.48 8.91
C GLY A 114 -1.54 2.58 7.84
N GLY A 115 -1.94 2.77 6.58
CA GLY A 115 -1.34 2.10 5.43
C GLY A 115 0.14 2.46 5.28
N LEU A 116 0.46 3.76 5.22
CA LEU A 116 1.83 4.29 5.06
C LEU A 116 2.79 3.71 6.10
N VAL A 117 2.40 3.76 7.38
CA VAL A 117 3.20 3.25 8.50
C VAL A 117 3.37 1.74 8.39
N THR A 118 2.31 1.01 8.08
CA THR A 118 2.36 -0.46 7.98
C THR A 118 3.31 -0.93 6.89
N GLY A 119 3.23 -0.33 5.70
CA GLY A 119 4.15 -0.64 4.60
C GLY A 119 5.60 -0.28 4.94
N ALA A 120 5.82 0.86 5.59
CA ALA A 120 7.14 1.29 6.04
C ALA A 120 7.75 0.30 7.07
N ILE A 121 6.96 -0.12 8.06
CA ILE A 121 7.38 -1.12 9.05
C ILE A 121 7.71 -2.44 8.37
N TYR A 122 6.86 -2.91 7.46
CA TYR A 122 7.11 -4.16 6.72
C TYR A 122 8.45 -4.11 5.96
N ALA A 123 8.72 -3.03 5.21
CA ALA A 123 9.99 -2.84 4.52
C ALA A 123 11.18 -2.82 5.50
N PHE A 124 11.05 -2.10 6.61
CA PHE A 124 12.11 -1.96 7.60
C PHE A 124 12.48 -3.30 8.27
N VAL A 125 11.48 -4.11 8.62
CA VAL A 125 11.67 -5.38 9.31
C VAL A 125 12.22 -6.45 8.38
N VAL A 126 11.71 -6.53 7.15
CA VAL A 126 12.04 -7.62 6.23
C VAL A 126 13.38 -7.41 5.52
N PHE A 127 13.73 -6.16 5.23
CA PHE A 127 14.90 -5.86 4.42
C PHE A 127 16.04 -5.24 5.23
N PRO A 128 17.23 -5.86 5.24
CA PRO A 128 18.42 -5.22 5.78
C PRO A 128 18.92 -4.11 4.84
N ARG A 129 19.71 -3.17 5.38
CA ARG A 129 20.44 -2.19 4.57
C ARG A 129 21.41 -2.92 3.63
N SER A 130 21.46 -2.50 2.37
CA SER A 130 22.35 -3.09 1.37
C SER A 130 22.85 -2.03 0.38
N LEU A 131 24.13 -2.13 0.02
CA LEU A 131 24.76 -1.33 -1.04
C LEU A 131 24.89 -2.12 -2.36
N SER A 132 24.35 -3.33 -2.43
CA SER A 132 24.35 -4.13 -3.66
C SER A 132 23.60 -3.39 -4.77
N PRO A 133 24.09 -3.41 -6.02
CA PRO A 133 23.34 -2.92 -7.17
C PRO A 133 22.29 -3.93 -7.66
N HIS A 134 22.19 -5.10 -7.02
CA HIS A 134 21.23 -6.14 -7.35
C HIS A 134 20.06 -6.18 -6.36
N ARG A 135 18.85 -6.35 -6.89
CA ARG A 135 17.65 -6.53 -6.05
C ARG A 135 17.75 -7.78 -5.16
N PRO A 136 17.08 -7.79 -3.99
CA PRO A 136 17.08 -8.95 -3.10
C PRO A 136 16.61 -10.25 -3.77
N MET A 137 17.18 -11.38 -3.32
CA MET A 137 16.73 -12.71 -3.72
C MET A 137 15.48 -13.12 -2.93
N ILE A 138 14.64 -13.96 -3.53
CA ILE A 138 13.49 -14.56 -2.83
C ILE A 138 13.99 -15.72 -1.97
N LEU A 139 13.69 -15.68 -0.68
CA LEU A 139 13.86 -16.80 0.22
C LEU A 139 12.57 -17.63 0.27
N LYS A 140 12.66 -18.90 0.70
CA LYS A 140 11.48 -19.77 0.85
C LYS A 140 10.39 -19.17 1.75
N ARG A 141 10.81 -18.44 2.80
CA ARG A 141 9.90 -17.72 3.70
C ARG A 141 9.13 -16.62 2.97
N ASP A 142 9.79 -15.89 2.06
CA ASP A 142 9.18 -14.78 1.34
C ASP A 142 8.12 -15.32 0.40
N LEU A 143 8.42 -16.44 -0.29
CA LEU A 143 7.46 -17.17 -1.11
C LEU A 143 6.22 -17.59 -0.31
N ALA A 144 6.42 -18.21 0.85
CA ALA A 144 5.31 -18.64 1.72
C ALA A 144 4.44 -17.44 2.15
N ILE A 145 5.06 -16.35 2.60
CA ILE A 145 4.37 -15.11 2.97
C ILE A 145 3.59 -14.55 1.78
N GLY A 146 4.19 -14.53 0.59
CA GLY A 146 3.54 -14.05 -0.64
C GLY A 146 2.32 -14.88 -1.03
N VAL A 147 2.43 -16.21 -1.01
CA VAL A 147 1.32 -17.12 -1.31
C VAL A 147 0.19 -16.94 -0.31
N VAL A 148 0.51 -16.90 0.99
CA VAL A 148 -0.48 -16.64 2.04
C VAL A 148 -1.14 -15.28 1.83
N GLY A 149 -0.36 -14.23 1.51
CA GLY A 149 -0.89 -12.91 1.20
C GLY A 149 -1.87 -12.92 0.03
N ILE A 150 -1.52 -13.56 -1.09
CA ILE A 150 -2.42 -13.70 -2.26
C ILE A 150 -3.71 -14.43 -1.87
N PHE A 151 -3.59 -15.54 -1.16
CA PHE A 151 -4.74 -16.31 -0.71
C PHE A 151 -5.68 -15.47 0.16
N LEU A 152 -5.13 -14.75 1.15
CA LEU A 152 -5.93 -13.91 2.04
C LEU A 152 -6.57 -12.73 1.32
N ILE A 153 -5.88 -12.11 0.35
CA ILE A 153 -6.47 -11.07 -0.51
C ILE A 153 -7.64 -11.65 -1.30
N GLY A 154 -7.45 -12.80 -1.96
CA GLY A 154 -8.49 -13.47 -2.74
C GLY A 154 -9.70 -13.86 -1.90
N ALA A 155 -9.48 -14.49 -0.74
CA ALA A 155 -10.52 -14.87 0.19
C ALA A 155 -11.30 -13.64 0.72
N SER A 156 -10.60 -12.56 1.05
CA SER A 156 -11.23 -11.30 1.51
C SER A 156 -12.09 -10.67 0.40
N ALA A 157 -11.62 -10.68 -0.85
CA ALA A 157 -12.36 -10.17 -1.98
C ALA A 157 -13.62 -11.00 -2.26
N ILE A 158 -13.52 -12.33 -2.26
CA ILE A 158 -14.66 -13.23 -2.43
C ILE A 158 -15.67 -13.02 -1.31
N GLY A 159 -15.22 -12.98 -0.04
CA GLY A 159 -16.09 -12.73 1.10
C GLY A 159 -16.83 -11.39 0.99
N ALA A 160 -16.13 -10.33 0.58
CA ALA A 160 -16.75 -9.02 0.35
C ALA A 160 -17.82 -9.06 -0.75
N ILE A 161 -17.55 -9.73 -1.88
CA ILE A 161 -18.51 -9.90 -2.98
C ILE A 161 -19.75 -10.67 -2.52
N LEU A 162 -19.57 -11.78 -1.80
CA LEU A 162 -20.68 -12.59 -1.28
C LEU A 162 -21.55 -11.77 -0.32
N MET A 163 -20.93 -11.02 0.59
CA MET A 163 -21.65 -10.13 1.52
C MET A 163 -22.43 -9.03 0.79
N MET A 164 -21.89 -8.50 -0.32
CA MET A 164 -22.61 -7.52 -1.15
C MET A 164 -23.82 -8.16 -1.84
N VAL A 165 -23.68 -9.36 -2.40
CA VAL A 165 -24.78 -10.08 -3.07
C VAL A 165 -25.89 -10.43 -2.09
N ILE A 166 -25.54 -10.99 -0.91
CA ILE A 166 -26.51 -11.38 0.11
C ILE A 166 -27.32 -10.18 0.63
N ARG A 167 -26.70 -8.99 0.76
CA ARG A 167 -27.39 -7.77 1.23
C ARG A 167 -28.35 -7.16 0.21
N VAL A 168 -28.31 -7.59 -1.05
CA VAL A 168 -29.15 -7.07 -2.13
C VAL A 168 -30.34 -7.99 -2.43
N LEU A 169 -30.31 -9.23 -1.91
CA LEU A 169 -31.43 -10.20 -1.93
C LEU A 169 -32.28 -10.06 -0.67
#